data_AF-A0A6G9Y7X0-F1
#
_entry.id   AF-A0A6G9Y7X0-F1
#
_cell.length_a   1.000
_cell.length_b   1.000
_cell.length_c   1.000
_cell.angle_alpha   90.00
_cell.angle_beta   90.00
_cell.angle_gamma   90.00
#
_symmetry.space_group_name_H-M   'P 1'
#
loop_
_entity.id
_entity.type
_entity.pdbx_description
1 polymer ?
#
loop_
_entity_poly.entity_id
_entity_poly.type
_entity_poly.pdbx_seq_one_letter_code
_entity_poly.pdbx_strand_id
1 'polypeptide(L)'
;MGIQEFELTIARLRGDIGTLHGRADTVSAQYDAAIRTAGMVALRLRGPQRRIGRRLATITATQRQADCPVEQFQLLTAGVEADSKLIDEHLNLMAYRIEKLLGRGAEVTLEYRRLQDRTSASRRRTAMFAPQMRALADELARLDDKDRFLETEYQRLAARKGRLDRRAQQIMSHRPLLAPPSR
;
A
#
# COMPACT_ATOMS: atom_id res chain seq x y z
N MET A 1 -46.59 9.44 -12.62
CA MET A 1 -45.95 9.65 -11.31
C MET A 1 -46.63 10.85 -10.66
N GLY A 2 -47.34 10.65 -9.56
CA GLY A 2 -48.01 11.72 -8.82
C GLY A 2 -47.03 12.58 -8.01
N ILE A 3 -47.49 13.74 -7.54
CA ILE A 3 -46.66 14.67 -6.73
C ILE A 3 -46.15 13.98 -5.45
N GLN A 4 -46.99 13.22 -4.75
CA GLN A 4 -46.60 12.46 -3.55
C GLN A 4 -45.52 11.41 -3.84
N GLU A 5 -45.62 10.66 -4.95
CA GLU A 5 -44.60 9.66 -5.33
C GLU A 5 -43.24 10.32 -5.61
N PHE A 6 -43.27 11.52 -6.20
CA PHE A 6 -42.09 12.32 -6.46
C PHE A 6 -41.44 12.85 -5.17
N GLU A 7 -42.23 13.36 -4.23
CA GLU A 7 -41.75 13.81 -2.91
C GLU A 7 -41.14 12.66 -2.11
N LEU A 8 -41.76 11.49 -2.13
CA LEU A 8 -41.27 10.29 -1.45
C LEU A 8 -39.96 9.80 -2.08
N THR A 9 -39.83 9.92 -3.41
CA THR A 9 -38.58 9.65 -4.14
C THR A 9 -37.48 10.64 -3.73
N ILE A 10 -37.79 11.93 -3.62
CA ILE A 10 -36.83 12.95 -3.15
C ILE A 10 -36.35 12.65 -1.73
N ALA A 11 -37.26 12.32 -0.82
CA ALA A 11 -36.92 12.00 0.57
C ALA A 11 -35.95 10.82 0.66
N ARG A 12 -36.21 9.74 -0.10
CA ARG A 12 -35.32 8.59 -0.21
C ARG A 12 -33.94 8.96 -0.77
N LEU A 13 -33.90 9.73 -1.86
CA LEU A 13 -32.64 10.16 -2.47
C LEU A 13 -31.80 11.02 -1.53
N ARG A 14 -32.41 11.91 -0.74
CA ARG A 14 -31.69 12.68 0.28
C ARG A 14 -31.06 11.77 1.34
N GLY A 15 -31.80 10.76 1.81
CA GLY A 15 -31.27 9.77 2.75
C GLY A 15 -30.11 8.95 2.17
N ASP A 16 -30.23 8.52 0.93
CA ASP A 16 -29.18 7.75 0.24
C ASP A 16 -27.91 8.59 0.03
N ILE A 17 -28.05 9.85 -0.41
CA ILE A 17 -26.93 10.80 -0.56
C ILE A 17 -26.23 11.02 0.78
N GLY A 18 -26.99 11.29 1.85
CA GLY A 18 -26.43 11.49 3.19
C GLY A 18 -25.67 10.26 3.69
N THR A 19 -26.23 9.07 3.47
CA THR A 19 -25.57 7.80 3.84
C THR A 19 -24.26 7.60 3.07
N LEU A 20 -24.26 7.92 1.78
CA LEU A 20 -23.07 7.77 0.94
C LEU A 20 -21.96 8.74 1.33
N HIS A 21 -22.27 10.02 1.64
CA HIS A 21 -21.28 10.96 2.20
C HIS A 21 -20.68 10.43 3.51
N GLY A 22 -21.51 9.95 4.45
CA GLY A 22 -21.00 9.39 5.70
C GLY A 22 -20.07 8.18 5.51
N ARG A 23 -20.33 7.36 4.48
CA ARG A 23 -19.44 6.27 4.07
C ARG A 23 -18.15 6.78 3.44
N ALA A 24 -18.24 7.73 2.50
CA ALA A 24 -17.09 8.34 1.85
C ALA A 24 -16.14 9.00 2.86
N ASP A 25 -16.67 9.73 3.85
CA ASP A 25 -15.92 10.34 4.95
C ASP A 25 -15.20 9.28 5.79
N THR A 26 -15.90 8.21 6.16
CA THR A 26 -15.34 7.10 6.95
C THR A 26 -14.20 6.42 6.19
N VAL A 27 -14.38 6.16 4.89
CA VAL A 27 -13.36 5.56 4.04
C VAL A 27 -12.17 6.52 3.89
N SER A 28 -12.42 7.81 3.63
CA SER A 28 -11.39 8.84 3.54
C SER A 28 -10.51 8.92 4.79
N ALA A 29 -11.11 8.86 5.98
CA ALA A 29 -10.38 8.83 7.25
C ALA A 29 -9.51 7.56 7.40
N GLN A 30 -9.98 6.42 6.89
CA GLN A 30 -9.20 5.17 6.89
C GLN A 30 -8.02 5.24 5.93
N TYR A 31 -8.18 5.87 4.76
CA TYR A 31 -7.07 6.16 3.86
C TYR A 31 -6.01 7.04 4.52
N ASP A 32 -6.42 8.11 5.21
CA ASP A 32 -5.48 8.99 5.91
C ASP A 32 -4.68 8.25 6.98
N ALA A 33 -5.33 7.33 7.71
CA ALA A 33 -4.66 6.46 8.67
C ALA A 33 -3.68 5.48 7.99
N ALA A 34 -4.03 4.94 6.82
CA ALA A 34 -3.14 4.08 6.05
C ALA A 34 -1.94 4.84 5.49
N ILE A 35 -2.12 6.07 5.00
CA ILE A 35 -1.03 6.94 4.52
C ILE A 35 -0.03 7.21 5.65
N ARG A 36 -0.52 7.56 6.85
CA ARG A 36 0.36 7.72 8.03
C ARG A 36 1.09 6.42 8.37
N THR A 37 0.40 5.28 8.29
CA THR A 37 1.01 3.96 8.53
C THR A 37 2.12 3.68 7.51
N ALA A 38 1.88 3.94 6.22
CA ALA A 38 2.87 3.75 5.16
C ALA A 38 4.13 4.59 5.41
N GLY A 39 3.96 5.86 5.79
CA GLY A 39 5.08 6.71 6.19
C GLY A 39 5.88 6.16 7.38
N MET A 40 5.20 5.66 8.41
CA MET A 40 5.84 5.04 9.57
C MET A 40 6.56 3.73 9.22
N VAL A 41 5.98 2.90 8.36
CA VAL A 41 6.63 1.69 7.85
C VAL A 41 7.89 2.08 7.07
N ALA A 42 7.80 3.02 6.14
CA ALA A 42 8.94 3.51 5.37
C ALA A 42 10.10 3.99 6.27
N LEU A 43 9.80 4.62 7.42
CA LEU A 43 10.79 5.00 8.42
C LEU A 43 11.36 3.79 9.17
N ARG A 44 10.50 2.88 9.66
CA ARG A 44 10.91 1.67 10.39
C ARG A 44 11.81 0.77 9.56
N LEU A 45 11.56 0.66 8.27
CA LEU A 45 12.35 -0.17 7.36
C LEU A 45 13.78 0.37 7.12
N ARG A 46 14.07 1.65 7.41
CA ARG A 46 15.43 2.21 7.21
C ARG A 46 16.49 1.50 8.05
N GLY A 47 16.15 1.13 9.29
CA GLY A 47 17.08 0.43 10.19
C GLY A 47 17.51 -0.93 9.67
N PRO A 48 16.56 -1.86 9.45
CA PRO A 48 16.82 -3.17 8.83
C PRO A 48 17.56 -3.06 7.50
N GLN A 49 17.16 -2.15 6.60
CA GLN A 49 17.83 -1.96 5.31
C GLN A 49 19.31 -1.56 5.46
N ARG A 50 19.62 -0.65 6.40
CA ARG A 50 21.01 -0.26 6.69
C ARG A 50 21.80 -1.42 7.28
N ARG A 51 21.21 -2.21 8.18
CA ARG A 51 21.86 -3.40 8.76
C ARG A 51 22.18 -4.45 7.70
N ILE A 52 21.23 -4.76 6.80
CA ILE A 52 21.47 -5.63 5.65
C ILE A 52 22.64 -5.10 4.82
N GLY A 53 22.62 -3.81 4.44
CA GLY A 53 23.70 -3.22 3.65
C GLY A 53 25.07 -3.34 4.32
N ARG A 54 25.16 -3.14 5.65
CA ARG A 54 26.39 -3.31 6.42
C ARG A 54 26.85 -4.77 6.46
N ARG A 55 25.94 -5.70 6.79
CA ARG A 55 26.26 -7.15 6.85
C ARG A 55 26.74 -7.67 5.50
N LEU A 56 26.08 -7.26 4.41
CA LEU A 56 26.51 -7.62 3.05
C LEU A 56 27.91 -7.09 2.74
N ALA A 57 28.23 -5.85 3.12
CA ALA A 57 29.58 -5.30 2.95
C ALA A 57 30.62 -6.07 3.78
N THR A 58 30.29 -6.45 5.02
CA THR A 58 31.15 -7.31 5.84
C THR A 58 31.35 -8.66 5.19
N ILE A 59 30.29 -9.34 4.74
CA ILE A 59 30.38 -10.64 4.05
C ILE A 59 31.33 -10.54 2.85
N THR A 60 31.18 -9.53 1.99
CA THR A 60 32.08 -9.33 0.85
C THR A 60 33.53 -9.08 1.25
N ALA A 61 33.77 -8.32 2.33
CA ALA A 61 35.11 -8.08 2.84
C ALA A 61 35.74 -9.36 3.40
N THR A 62 34.96 -10.16 4.14
CA THR A 62 35.41 -11.42 4.73
C THR A 62 35.63 -12.50 3.68
N GLN A 63 34.83 -12.56 2.60
CA GLN A 63 35.07 -13.47 1.46
C GLN A 63 36.40 -13.22 0.73
N ARG A 64 36.97 -12.01 0.83
CA ARG A 64 38.29 -11.69 0.24
C ARG A 64 39.45 -12.12 1.14
N GLN A 65 39.20 -12.41 2.41
CA GLN A 65 40.21 -12.89 3.35
C GLN A 65 40.20 -14.42 3.32
N ALA A 66 41.37 -15.04 3.12
CA ALA A 66 41.48 -16.48 2.92
C ALA A 66 40.99 -17.32 4.11
N ASP A 67 40.98 -16.74 5.33
CA ASP A 67 40.68 -17.41 6.58
C ASP A 67 39.41 -16.86 7.26
N CYS A 68 38.27 -16.99 6.60
CA CYS A 68 36.97 -16.67 7.20
C CYS A 68 36.46 -17.86 8.05
N PRO A 69 36.20 -17.69 9.36
CA PRO A 69 35.49 -18.70 10.14
C PRO A 69 34.08 -18.91 9.58
N VAL A 70 33.74 -20.16 9.26
CA VAL A 70 32.43 -20.56 8.70
C VAL A 70 31.28 -20.04 9.58
N GLU A 71 31.45 -20.09 10.90
CA GLU A 71 30.46 -19.60 11.88
C GLU A 71 30.16 -18.11 11.71
N GLN A 72 31.16 -17.28 11.43
CA GLN A 72 30.99 -15.84 11.24
C GLN A 72 30.22 -15.53 9.95
N PHE A 73 30.51 -16.27 8.87
CA PHE A 73 29.77 -16.17 7.61
C PHE A 73 28.30 -16.59 7.77
N GLN A 74 28.04 -17.68 8.50
CA GLN A 74 26.69 -18.17 8.78
C GLN A 74 25.90 -17.17 9.64
N LEU A 75 26.51 -16.60 10.68
CA LEU A 75 25.88 -15.60 11.54
C LEU A 75 25.47 -14.34 10.76
N LEU A 76 26.36 -13.82 9.90
CA LEU A 76 26.07 -12.65 9.07
C LEU A 76 24.93 -12.92 8.09
N THR A 77 24.91 -14.11 7.50
CA THR A 77 23.87 -14.58 6.57
C THR A 77 22.51 -14.68 7.26
N ALA A 78 22.45 -15.38 8.41
CA ALA A 78 21.23 -15.48 9.22
C ALA A 78 20.71 -14.09 9.65
N GLY A 79 21.62 -13.16 9.95
CA GLY A 79 21.27 -11.77 10.22
C GLY A 79 20.65 -11.04 9.03
N VAL A 80 21.14 -11.27 7.80
CA VAL A 80 20.53 -10.70 6.58
C VAL A 80 19.13 -11.27 6.36
N GLU A 81 18.95 -12.58 6.53
CA GLU A 81 17.66 -13.25 6.40
C GLU A 81 16.64 -12.74 7.41
N ALA A 82 17.03 -12.60 8.68
CA ALA A 82 16.16 -12.10 9.74
C ALA A 82 15.66 -10.67 9.46
N ASP A 83 16.55 -9.76 9.03
CA ASP A 83 16.16 -8.40 8.68
C ASP A 83 15.33 -8.36 7.38
N SER A 84 15.55 -9.27 6.43
CA SER A 84 14.74 -9.35 5.20
C SER A 84 13.31 -9.82 5.49
N LYS A 85 13.14 -10.83 6.35
CA LYS A 85 11.81 -11.29 6.81
C LYS A 85 11.02 -10.19 7.50
N LEU A 86 11.65 -9.38 8.35
CA LEU A 86 11.00 -8.24 8.97
C LEU A 86 10.51 -7.21 7.94
N ILE A 87 11.28 -6.98 6.86
CA ILE A 87 10.85 -6.12 5.77
C ILE A 87 9.63 -6.74 5.05
N ASP A 88 9.62 -8.05 4.83
CA ASP A 88 8.50 -8.78 4.22
C ASP A 88 7.21 -8.68 5.02
N GLU A 89 7.27 -8.90 6.33
CA GLU A 89 6.11 -8.79 7.22
C GLU A 89 5.44 -7.42 7.11
N HIS A 90 6.25 -6.36 7.10
CA HIS A 90 5.74 -4.99 6.97
C HIS A 90 5.18 -4.69 5.58
N LEU A 91 5.80 -5.18 4.51
CA LEU A 91 5.28 -5.04 3.15
C LEU A 91 3.96 -5.80 2.96
N ASN A 92 3.87 -7.02 3.48
CA ASN A 92 2.66 -7.84 3.40
C ASN A 92 1.50 -7.20 4.17
N LEU A 93 1.76 -6.67 5.37
CA LEU A 93 0.76 -5.91 6.13
C LEU A 93 0.28 -4.67 5.37
N MET A 94 1.19 -3.97 4.69
CA MET A 94 0.82 -2.82 3.85
C MET A 94 -0.03 -3.26 2.65
N ALA A 95 0.40 -4.29 1.91
CA ALA A 95 -0.34 -4.83 0.77
C ALA A 95 -1.78 -5.19 1.15
N TYR A 96 -1.95 -5.95 2.25
CA TYR A 96 -3.26 -6.33 2.76
C TYR A 96 -4.13 -5.12 3.11
N ARG A 97 -3.56 -4.08 3.73
CA ARG A 97 -4.30 -2.86 4.07
C ARG A 97 -4.73 -2.08 2.83
N ILE A 98 -3.87 -2.00 1.81
CA ILE A 98 -4.17 -1.34 0.54
C ILE A 98 -5.29 -2.07 -0.17
N GLU A 99 -5.20 -3.40 -0.32
CA GLU A 99 -6.22 -4.23 -0.94
C GLU A 99 -7.59 -4.07 -0.26
N LYS A 100 -7.62 -4.08 1.07
CA LYS A 100 -8.85 -3.86 1.85
C LYS A 100 -9.46 -2.47 1.63
N LEU A 101 -8.62 -1.44 1.46
CA LEU A 101 -9.10 -0.09 1.22
C LEU A 101 -9.60 0.08 -0.22
N LEU A 102 -8.89 -0.47 -1.20
CA LEU A 102 -9.31 -0.51 -2.61
C LEU A 102 -10.70 -1.14 -2.75
N GLY A 103 -10.96 -2.24 -2.05
CA GLY A 103 -12.30 -2.85 -2.01
C GLY A 103 -13.38 -1.90 -1.49
N ARG A 104 -13.09 -1.17 -0.40
CA ARG A 104 -14.03 -0.20 0.19
C ARG A 104 -14.23 1.04 -0.71
N GLY A 105 -13.17 1.54 -1.34
CA GLY A 105 -13.25 2.63 -2.31
C GLY A 105 -14.11 2.24 -3.52
N ALA A 106 -13.91 1.03 -4.04
CA ALA A 106 -14.70 0.50 -5.15
C ALA A 106 -16.20 0.36 -4.81
N GLU A 107 -16.53 -0.05 -3.59
CA GLU A 107 -17.92 -0.11 -3.10
C GLU A 107 -18.57 1.28 -3.09
N VAL A 108 -17.90 2.31 -2.55
CA VAL A 108 -18.41 3.70 -2.53
C VAL A 108 -18.59 4.22 -3.96
N THR A 109 -17.65 3.95 -4.86
CA THR A 109 -17.75 4.32 -6.29
C THR A 109 -18.93 3.63 -6.98
N LEU A 110 -19.17 2.35 -6.71
CA LEU A 110 -20.30 1.63 -7.27
C LEU A 110 -21.64 2.19 -6.77
N GLU A 111 -21.73 2.49 -5.48
CA GLU A 111 -22.92 3.10 -4.87
C GLU A 111 -23.18 4.51 -5.41
N TYR A 112 -22.12 5.29 -5.62
CA TYR A 112 -22.20 6.59 -6.29
C TYR A 112 -22.79 6.48 -7.69
N ARG A 113 -22.32 5.54 -8.52
CA ARG A 113 -22.87 5.33 -9.88
C ARG A 113 -24.35 4.98 -9.85
N ARG A 114 -24.76 4.07 -8.96
CA ARG A 114 -26.18 3.73 -8.76
C ARG A 114 -27.01 4.94 -8.32
N LEU A 115 -26.44 5.84 -7.52
CA LEU A 115 -27.09 7.07 -7.09
C LEU A 115 -27.17 8.10 -8.22
N GLN A 116 -26.14 8.18 -9.06
CA GLN A 116 -26.10 9.00 -10.26
C GLN A 116 -27.19 8.61 -11.25
N ASP A 117 -27.38 7.31 -11.49
CA ASP A 117 -28.46 6.81 -12.37
C ASP A 117 -29.84 7.20 -11.83
N ARG A 118 -30.04 7.07 -10.50
CA ARG A 118 -31.32 7.41 -9.86
C ARG A 118 -31.60 8.91 -9.83
N THR A 119 -30.58 9.75 -9.67
CA THR A 119 -30.72 11.22 -9.67
C THR A 119 -30.87 11.78 -11.09
N SER A 120 -30.21 11.17 -12.08
CA SER A 120 -30.26 11.59 -13.49
C SER A 120 -31.55 11.20 -14.23
N ALA A 121 -32.35 10.31 -13.66
CA ALA A 121 -33.60 9.83 -14.25
C ALA A 121 -34.69 10.92 -14.44
N SER A 122 -34.49 12.16 -13.99
CA SER A 122 -35.27 13.30 -14.49
C SER A 122 -34.52 14.62 -14.36
N ARG A 123 -34.71 15.55 -15.32
CA ARG A 123 -34.05 16.87 -15.33
C ARG A 123 -34.22 17.64 -14.02
N ARG A 124 -35.41 17.55 -13.40
CA ARG A 124 -35.73 18.22 -12.14
C ARG A 124 -34.92 17.64 -10.96
N ARG A 125 -34.72 16.32 -10.92
CA ARG A 125 -33.86 15.68 -9.91
C ARG A 125 -32.38 15.99 -10.16
N THR A 126 -31.94 15.93 -11.41
CA THR A 126 -30.57 16.31 -11.78
C THR A 126 -30.24 17.71 -11.29
N ALA A 127 -31.09 18.70 -11.60
CA ALA A 127 -30.86 20.07 -11.15
C ALA A 127 -30.88 20.21 -9.62
N MET A 128 -31.79 19.50 -8.93
CA MET A 128 -31.93 19.55 -7.47
C MET A 128 -30.72 18.96 -6.73
N PHE A 129 -30.18 17.84 -7.23
CA PHE A 129 -29.13 17.08 -6.55
C PHE A 129 -27.73 17.32 -7.13
N ALA A 130 -27.59 18.10 -8.21
CA ALA A 130 -26.31 18.38 -8.87
C ALA A 130 -25.19 18.84 -7.91
N PRO A 131 -25.43 19.74 -6.94
CA PRO A 131 -24.37 20.15 -6.02
C PRO A 131 -23.84 19.00 -5.16
N GLN A 132 -24.73 18.14 -4.62
CA GLN A 132 -24.33 17.02 -3.77
C GLN A 132 -23.64 15.92 -4.59
N MET A 133 -24.13 15.65 -5.81
CA MET A 133 -23.50 14.70 -6.72
C MET A 133 -22.10 15.16 -7.16
N ARG A 134 -21.87 16.47 -7.26
CA ARG A 134 -20.55 17.05 -7.52
C ARG A 134 -19.62 16.91 -6.33
N ALA A 135 -20.10 17.22 -5.12
CA ALA A 135 -19.30 17.04 -3.90
C ALA A 135 -18.85 15.57 -3.73
N LEU A 136 -19.76 14.61 -3.94
CA LEU A 136 -19.42 13.18 -3.95
C LEU A 136 -18.41 12.82 -5.05
N ALA A 137 -18.52 13.40 -6.24
CA ALA A 137 -17.54 13.17 -7.31
C ALA A 137 -16.15 13.67 -6.91
N ASP A 138 -16.07 14.85 -6.28
CA ASP A 138 -14.82 15.42 -5.78
C ASP A 138 -14.23 14.56 -4.65
N GLU A 139 -15.05 14.01 -3.76
CA GLU A 139 -14.63 13.06 -2.72
C GLU A 139 -14.08 11.77 -3.31
N LEU A 140 -14.75 11.19 -4.31
CA LEU A 140 -14.26 10.00 -5.02
C LEU A 140 -12.93 10.24 -5.72
N ALA A 141 -12.77 11.38 -6.39
CA ALA A 141 -11.50 11.75 -7.01
C ALA A 141 -10.36 11.83 -5.98
N ARG A 142 -10.65 12.35 -4.77
CA ARG A 142 -9.67 12.37 -3.68
C ARG A 142 -9.35 10.96 -3.15
N LEU A 143 -10.33 10.06 -3.10
CA LEU A 143 -10.08 8.66 -2.72
C LEU A 143 -9.17 7.98 -3.76
N ASP A 144 -9.44 8.19 -5.06
CA ASP A 144 -8.61 7.68 -6.16
C ASP A 144 -7.16 8.22 -6.11
N ASP A 145 -6.98 9.48 -5.70
CA ASP A 145 -5.64 10.05 -5.48
C ASP A 145 -4.92 9.35 -4.30
N LYS A 146 -5.63 9.09 -3.20
CA LYS A 146 -5.08 8.40 -2.02
C LYS A 146 -4.73 6.94 -2.33
N ASP A 147 -5.55 6.27 -3.16
CA ASP A 147 -5.28 4.94 -3.69
C ASP A 147 -3.97 4.89 -4.47
N ARG A 148 -3.86 5.73 -5.50
CA ARG A 148 -2.65 5.82 -6.33
C ARG A 148 -1.41 6.13 -5.52
N PHE A 149 -1.52 7.01 -4.51
CA PHE A 149 -0.43 7.31 -3.60
C PHE A 149 0.03 6.08 -2.82
N LEU A 150 -0.91 5.34 -2.21
CA LEU A 150 -0.59 4.16 -1.41
C LEU A 150 0.03 3.04 -2.25
N GLU A 151 -0.51 2.79 -3.44
CA GLU A 151 0.05 1.83 -4.39
C GLU A 151 1.48 2.21 -4.80
N THR A 152 1.70 3.49 -5.12
CA THR A 152 3.02 4.01 -5.49
C THR A 152 4.03 3.81 -4.37
N GLU A 153 3.67 4.15 -3.13
CA GLU A 153 4.56 3.97 -1.98
C GLU A 153 4.83 2.49 -1.69
N TYR A 154 3.84 1.62 -1.83
CA TYR A 154 4.04 0.17 -1.74
C TYR A 154 5.03 -0.33 -2.80
N GLN A 155 4.81 0.00 -4.07
CA GLN A 155 5.70 -0.39 -5.18
C GLN A 155 7.12 0.12 -4.96
N ARG A 156 7.27 1.35 -4.46
CA ARG A 156 8.58 1.94 -4.14
C ARG A 156 9.31 1.16 -3.05
N LEU A 157 8.62 0.78 -1.97
CA LEU A 157 9.19 0.00 -0.88
C LEU A 157 9.51 -1.44 -1.33
N ALA A 158 8.62 -2.08 -2.08
CA ALA A 158 8.82 -3.40 -2.66
C ALA A 158 10.04 -3.41 -3.61
N ALA A 159 10.16 -2.41 -4.49
CA ALA A 159 11.32 -2.28 -5.38
C ALA A 159 12.63 -2.07 -4.61
N ARG A 160 12.61 -1.32 -3.50
CA ARG A 160 13.77 -1.18 -2.61
C ARG A 160 14.18 -2.51 -2.01
N LYS A 161 13.23 -3.31 -1.52
CA LYS A 161 13.49 -4.65 -1.02
C LYS A 161 14.04 -5.56 -2.12
N GLY A 162 13.42 -5.61 -3.30
CA GLY A 162 13.90 -6.44 -4.41
C GLY A 162 15.31 -6.09 -4.91
N ARG A 163 15.78 -4.85 -4.69
CA ARG A 163 17.21 -4.51 -4.92
C ARG A 163 18.12 -5.07 -3.82
N LEU A 164 17.70 -5.05 -2.56
CA LEU A 164 18.44 -5.63 -1.45
C LEU A 164 18.55 -7.14 -1.58
N ASP A 165 17.47 -7.82 -1.92
CA ASP A 165 17.47 -9.28 -2.09
C ASP A 165 18.36 -9.71 -3.25
N ARG A 166 18.28 -9.03 -4.41
CA ARG A 166 19.19 -9.31 -5.53
C ARG A 166 20.65 -9.13 -5.14
N ARG A 167 20.97 -8.07 -4.40
CA ARG A 167 22.33 -7.83 -3.91
C ARG A 167 22.77 -8.91 -2.92
N ALA A 168 21.88 -9.34 -2.03
CA ALA A 168 22.15 -10.42 -1.08
C ALA A 168 22.42 -11.74 -1.82
N GLN A 169 21.54 -12.11 -2.76
CA GLN A 169 21.71 -13.30 -3.61
C GLN A 169 23.04 -13.28 -4.36
N GLN A 170 23.41 -12.16 -4.99
CA GLN A 170 24.70 -12.01 -5.69
C GLN A 170 25.88 -12.29 -4.76
N ILE A 171 25.94 -11.60 -3.61
CA ILE A 171 27.07 -11.72 -2.66
C ILE A 171 27.14 -13.11 -2.03
N MET A 172 25.99 -13.70 -1.69
CA MET A 172 25.92 -15.03 -1.06
C MET A 172 26.17 -16.16 -2.07
N SER A 173 25.84 -15.97 -3.34
CA SER A 173 26.12 -16.94 -4.42
C SER A 173 27.59 -17.00 -4.82
N HIS A 174 28.38 -15.96 -4.52
CA HIS A 174 29.83 -15.99 -4.66
C HIS A 174 30.42 -16.83 -3.53
N ARG A 175 30.65 -18.11 -3.82
CA ARG A 175 31.38 -19.03 -2.95
C ARG A 175 32.82 -18.51 -2.81
N PRO A 176 33.42 -18.49 -1.60
CA PRO A 176 34.85 -18.20 -1.48
C PRO A 176 35.61 -19.23 -2.33
N LEU A 177 36.50 -18.75 -3.19
CA LEU A 177 37.46 -19.62 -3.88
C LEU A 177 38.32 -20.24 -2.78
N LEU A 178 38.02 -21.48 -2.39
CA LEU A 178 38.95 -22.29 -1.62
C LEU A 178 40.23 -22.34 -2.46
N ALA A 179 41.29 -21.71 -1.97
CA ALA A 179 42.61 -21.90 -2.55
C ALA A 179 42.88 -23.42 -2.60
N PRO A 180 43.32 -23.98 -3.74
CA PRO A 180 43.72 -25.37 -3.76
C PRO A 180 44.85 -25.58 -2.74
N PRO A 181 44.89 -26.73 -2.04
CA PRO A 181 45.90 -26.97 -1.02
C PRO A 181 47.29 -26.81 -1.63
N SER A 182 48.09 -25.90 -1.06
CA SER A 182 49.51 -25.76 -1.35
C SER A 182 50.20 -27.08 -1.04
N ARG A 183 50.78 -27.69 -2.07
CA ARG A 183 51.64 -28.89 -1.99
C ARG A 183 52.97 -28.56 -1.35
#